data_AF-A0A7Y7I6P3-F1
#
_entry.id   AF-A0A7Y7I6P3-F1
#
_cell.length_a   1.000
_cell.length_b   1.000
_cell.length_c   1.000
_cell.angle_alpha   90.00
_cell.angle_beta   90.00
_cell.angle_gamma   90.00
#
_symmetry.space_group_name_H-M   'P 1'
#
loop_
_entity.id
_entity.type
_entity.pdbx_description
1 polymer ?
#
loop_
_entity_poly.entity_id
_entity_poly.type
_entity_poly.pdbx_seq_one_letter_code
_entity_poly.pdbx_strand_id
1 'polypeptide(L)'
;MALNINDFLWANYGPIMDSKAICKILHYPTVTALKMARSRGSLPFSPVTIEHRRGVFAMTNEIVEVLERIERERKLTTVSQKRRTEDTLA
;
A
#
# COMPACT_ATOMS: atom_id res chain seq x y z
N MET A 1 17.30 1.25 -13.94
CA MET A 1 17.29 1.30 -12.46
C MET A 1 15.88 0.96 -12.00
N ALA A 2 15.69 -0.12 -11.26
CA ALA A 2 14.43 -0.32 -10.53
C ALA A 2 14.42 0.72 -9.41
N LEU A 3 13.42 1.61 -9.38
CA LEU A 3 13.28 2.59 -8.32
C LEU A 3 12.94 1.82 -7.03
N ASN A 4 13.76 1.95 -5.99
CA ASN A 4 13.42 1.43 -4.68
C ASN A 4 12.22 2.23 -4.14
N ILE A 5 11.07 1.58 -3.99
CA ILE A 5 9.82 2.22 -3.57
C ILE A 5 9.97 2.87 -2.19
N ASN A 6 10.78 2.27 -1.31
CA ASN A 6 11.09 2.82 0.00
C ASN A 6 11.76 4.19 -0.13
N ASP A 7 12.87 4.26 -0.88
CA ASP A 7 13.64 5.49 -1.07
C ASP A 7 12.77 6.60 -1.71
N PHE A 8 11.92 6.23 -2.67
CA PHE A 8 10.97 7.16 -3.28
C PHE A 8 9.96 7.72 -2.26
N LEU A 9 9.30 6.86 -1.48
CA LEU A 9 8.28 7.31 -0.54
C LEU A 9 8.89 8.14 0.60
N TRP A 10 10.07 7.76 1.10
CA TRP A 10 10.80 8.55 2.11
C TRP A 10 11.21 9.92 1.58
N ALA A 11 11.77 10.00 0.36
CA ALA A 11 12.19 11.27 -0.21
C ALA A 11 11.01 12.24 -0.45
N ASN A 12 9.83 11.72 -0.79
CA ASN A 12 8.67 12.55 -1.13
C ASN A 12 7.76 12.88 0.05
N TYR A 13 7.68 12.01 1.06
CA TYR A 13 6.71 12.13 2.15
C TYR A 13 7.33 12.09 3.55
N GLY A 14 8.60 11.71 3.68
CA GLY A 14 9.28 11.55 4.97
C GLY A 14 8.83 10.30 5.74
N PRO A 15 8.96 10.28 7.08
CA PRO A 15 8.66 9.11 7.90
C PRO A 15 7.16 8.84 8.12
N ILE A 16 6.32 9.88 8.02
CA ILE A 16 4.88 9.80 8.27
C ILE A 16 4.13 10.39 7.08
N MET A 17 3.23 9.59 6.50
CA MET A 17 2.38 9.99 5.39
C MET A 17 1.04 10.52 5.91
N ASP A 18 0.55 11.60 5.31
CA ASP A 18 -0.78 12.14 5.59
C ASP A 18 -1.88 11.50 4.74
N SER A 19 -3.14 11.84 5.02
CA SER A 19 -4.27 11.26 4.30
C SER A 19 -4.25 11.52 2.79
N LYS A 20 -3.68 12.64 2.33
CA LYS A 20 -3.62 12.95 0.89
C LYS A 20 -2.58 12.08 0.20
N ALA A 21 -1.40 11.92 0.82
CA ALA A 21 -0.35 11.04 0.35
C ALA A 21 -0.83 9.58 0.30
N ILE A 22 -1.48 9.10 1.38
CA ILE A 22 -2.04 7.75 1.44
C ILE A 22 -3.10 7.55 0.34
N CYS A 23 -4.02 8.51 0.14
CA CYS A 23 -5.00 8.42 -0.94
C CYS A 23 -4.35 8.32 -2.31
N LYS A 24 -3.29 9.10 -2.56
CA LYS A 24 -2.56 9.09 -3.83
C LYS A 24 -1.87 7.75 -4.08
N ILE A 25 -1.19 7.20 -3.08
CA ILE A 25 -0.37 5.99 -3.24
C ILE A 25 -1.22 4.71 -3.22
N LEU A 26 -2.23 4.62 -2.36
CA LEU A 26 -3.12 3.46 -2.26
C LEU A 26 -4.39 3.61 -3.11
N HIS A 27 -4.47 4.65 -3.95
CA HIS A 27 -5.60 4.92 -4.85
C HIS A 27 -6.97 4.96 -4.17
N TYR A 28 -7.06 5.48 -2.94
CA TYR A 28 -8.37 5.83 -2.37
C TYR A 28 -8.94 7.04 -3.12
N PRO A 29 -10.20 6.99 -3.59
CA PRO A 29 -10.76 8.05 -4.44
C PRO A 29 -10.89 9.38 -3.71
N THR A 30 -11.12 9.36 -2.39
CA THR A 30 -11.19 10.56 -1.55
C THR A 30 -10.65 10.28 -0.16
N VAL A 31 -10.30 11.35 0.57
CA VAL A 31 -9.97 11.27 2.00
C VAL A 31 -11.15 10.75 2.83
N THR A 32 -12.39 11.03 2.39
CA THR A 32 -13.60 10.49 3.04
C THR A 32 -13.65 8.97 2.88
N ALA A 33 -13.35 8.42 1.70
CA ALA A 33 -13.28 6.99 1.49
C ALA A 33 -12.21 6.32 2.38
N LEU A 34 -11.03 6.96 2.52
CA LEU A 34 -9.98 6.50 3.43
C LEU A 34 -10.46 6.49 4.91
N LYS A 35 -11.15 7.56 5.34
CA LYS A 35 -11.73 7.63 6.70
C LYS A 35 -12.81 6.56 6.93
N MET A 36 -13.62 6.26 5.92
CA MET A 36 -14.62 5.18 5.98
C MET A 36 -13.97 3.80 6.06
N ALA A 37 -12.87 3.57 5.33
CA ALA A 37 -12.10 2.34 5.46
C ALA A 37 -11.52 2.20 6.89
N ARG A 38 -11.02 3.30 7.47
CA ARG A 38 -10.59 3.34 8.87
C ARG A 38 -11.72 2.97 9.84
N SER A 39 -12.89 3.59 9.71
CA SER A 39 -14.01 3.33 10.63
C SER A 39 -14.54 1.90 10.54
N ARG A 40 -14.33 1.23 9.40
CA ARG A 40 -14.68 -0.19 9.19
C ARG A 40 -13.57 -1.16 9.61
N GLY A 41 -12.41 -0.67 10.07
CA GLY A 41 -11.25 -1.50 10.39
C GLY A 41 -10.63 -2.19 9.17
N SER A 42 -10.85 -1.66 7.95
CA SER A 42 -10.44 -2.29 6.70
C SER A 42 -9.20 -1.65 6.08
N LEU A 43 -8.38 -0.94 6.88
CA LEU A 43 -7.12 -0.39 6.41
C LEU A 43 -6.06 -1.49 6.36
N PRO A 44 -5.22 -1.52 5.31
CA PRO A 44 -4.18 -2.55 5.19
C PRO A 44 -2.93 -2.27 6.04
N PHE A 45 -2.93 -1.19 6.84
CA PHE A 45 -1.86 -0.68 7.69
C PHE A 45 -2.43 -0.19 9.03
N SER A 46 -1.57 0.02 10.03
CA SER A 46 -1.96 0.55 11.35
C SER A 46 -1.97 2.08 11.35
N PRO A 47 -3.11 2.75 11.57
CA PRO A 47 -3.13 4.21 11.57
C PRO A 47 -2.38 4.79 12.76
N VAL A 48 -1.58 5.81 12.51
CA VAL A 48 -0.93 6.60 13.57
C VAL A 48 -1.87 7.72 14.02
N THR A 49 -2.03 7.86 15.33
CA THR A 49 -2.70 9.01 15.94
C THR A 49 -1.67 10.03 16.38
N ILE A 50 -1.82 11.26 15.91
CA ILE A 50 -1.02 12.40 16.35
C ILE A 50 -1.92 13.28 17.21
N GLU A 51 -1.51 13.55 18.45
CA GLU A 51 -2.29 14.35 19.39
C GLU A 51 -2.67 15.70 18.78
N HIS A 52 -3.91 16.13 19.01
CA HIS A 52 -4.52 17.35 18.47
C HIS A 52 -4.56 17.48 16.94
N ARG A 53 -4.11 16.47 16.17
CA ARG A 53 -4.12 16.52 14.71
C ARG A 53 -5.19 15.59 14.13
N ARG A 54 -6.21 16.21 13.52
CA ARG A 54 -7.26 15.45 12.82
C ARG A 54 -6.72 14.90 11.49
N GLY A 55 -6.88 13.60 11.27
CA GLY A 55 -6.48 12.95 10.03
C GLY A 55 -6.36 11.44 10.15
N VAL A 56 -6.05 10.80 9.03
CA VAL A 56 -5.49 9.44 8.97
C VAL A 56 -4.02 9.60 8.60
N PHE A 57 -3.13 9.05 9.43
CA PHE A 57 -1.70 9.04 9.21
C PHE A 57 -1.21 7.60 9.22
N ALA A 58 -0.10 7.35 8.54
CA ALA A 58 0.55 6.05 8.49
C ALA A 58 2.06 6.24 8.49
N MET A 59 2.79 5.28 9.06
CA MET A 59 4.23 5.26 8.91
C MET A 59 4.57 4.85 7.46
N THR A 60 5.58 5.50 6.88
CA THR A 60 5.95 5.27 5.47
C THR A 60 6.38 3.82 5.23
N ASN A 61 7.09 3.20 6.18
CA ASN A 61 7.48 1.80 6.11
C ASN A 61 6.28 0.83 6.06
N GLU A 62 5.20 1.10 6.80
CA GLU A 62 3.99 0.26 6.71
C GLU A 62 3.34 0.35 5.33
N ILE A 63 3.35 1.53 4.70
CA ILE A 63 2.84 1.69 3.33
C ILE A 63 3.73 0.94 2.33
N VAL A 64 5.06 0.96 2.50
CA VAL A 64 5.99 0.16 1.71
C VAL A 64 5.66 -1.32 1.83
N GLU A 65 5.51 -1.84 3.05
CA GLU A 65 5.19 -3.25 3.31
C GLU A 65 3.87 -3.69 2.65
N VAL A 66 2.86 -2.81 2.67
CA VAL A 66 1.58 -3.04 1.96
C VAL A 66 1.80 -3.19 0.46
N LEU A 67 2.53 -2.26 -0.17
CA LEU A 67 2.79 -2.28 -1.61
C LEU A 67 3.60 -3.51 -2.02
N GLU A 68 4.62 -3.86 -1.26
CA GLU A 68 5.43 -5.05 -1.51
C GLU A 68 4.62 -6.34 -1.35
N ARG A 69 3.72 -6.41 -0.36
CA ARG A 69 2.80 -7.54 -0.20
C ARG A 69 1.91 -7.72 -1.44
N ILE A 70 1.31 -6.63 -1.92
CA ILE A 70 0.48 -6.64 -3.14
C ILE A 70 1.32 -7.10 -4.36
N GLU A 71 2.56 -6.62 -4.48
CA GLU A 71 3.44 -7.02 -5.58
C GLU A 71 3.81 -8.50 -5.52
N ARG A 72 4.10 -9.03 -4.33
CA ARG A 72 4.38 -10.47 -4.12
C ARG A 72 3.17 -11.33 -4.50
N GLU A 73 1.99 -10.96 -4.03
CA GLU A 73 0.74 -11.66 -4.36
C GLU A 73 0.50 -11.67 -5.87
N ARG A 74 0.71 -10.53 -6.56
CA ARG A 74 0.63 -10.44 -8.02
C ARG A 74 1.58 -11.42 -8.72
N LYS A 75 2.85 -11.49 -8.29
CA LYS A 75 3.87 -12.37 -8.87
C LYS A 75 3.52 -13.85 -8.70
N LEU A 76 2.98 -14.24 -7.55
CA LEU A 76 2.56 -15.62 -7.27
C LEU A 76 1.42 -16.05 -8.19
N THR A 77 0.44 -15.18 -8.45
CA THR A 77 -0.64 -15.46 -9.39
C THR A 77 -0.12 -15.70 -10.81
N THR A 78 0.87 -14.93 -11.27
CA THR A 78 1.46 -15.08 -12.61
C THR A 78 2.23 -16.39 -12.76
N VAL A 79 2.98 -16.82 -11.74
CA VAL A 79 3.77 -18.07 -11.78
C VAL A 79 2.87 -19.31 -11.78
N SER A 80 1.73 -19.26 -11.09
CA SER A 80 0.80 -20.39 -11.03
C SER A 80 0.07 -20.63 -12.36
N GLN A 81 -0.14 -19.58 -13.16
CA GLN A 81 -0.74 -19.70 -14.50
C GLN A 81 0.23 -20.33 -15.51
N LYS A 82 1.52 -20.00 -15.42
CA LYS A 82 2.54 -20.51 -16.34
C LYS A 82 2.78 -22.03 -16.23
N ARG A 83 2.76 -22.57 -15.01
CA ARG A 83 2.91 -24.03 -14.79
C ARG A 83 1.75 -24.84 -15.38
N ARG A 84 0.53 -24.30 -15.33
CA ARG A 84 -0.66 -24.99 -15.85
C ARG A 84 -0.66 -25.10 -17.38
N THR A 85 -0.08 -24.14 -18.08
CA THR A 85 0.04 -24.18 -19.55
C THR A 85 1.15 -25.13 -20.00
N GLU A 86 2.21 -25.31 -19.22
CA GLU A 86 3.31 -26.22 -19.54
C GLU A 86 2.88 -27.70 -19.37
N ASP A 87 2.04 -28.01 -18.37
CA ASP A 87 1.50 -29.36 -18.16
C ASP A 87 0.42 -29.78 -19.18
N THR A 88 -0.10 -28.85 -20.00
CA THR A 88 -1.11 -29.17 -21.05
C THR A 88 -0.47 -29.38 -22.43
N LEU A 89 0.85 -29.16 -22.56
CA LEU A 89 1.63 -29.25 -23.80
C LEU A 89 2.68 -30.37 -23.77
N ALA A 90 2.72 -31.17 -22.71
CA ALA A 90 3.51 -32.40 -22.58
C ALA A 90 2.60 -33.63 -22.65
#